data_AF-A0A2V8UMN1-F1
#
_entry.id   AF-A0A2V8UMN1-F1
#
_cell.length_a   1.000
_cell.length_b   1.000
_cell.length_c   1.000
_cell.angle_alpha   90.00
_cell.angle_beta   90.00
_cell.angle_gamma   90.00
#
_symmetry.space_group_name_H-M   'P 1'
#
loop_
_entity.id
_entity.type
_entity.pdbx_description
1 polymer ?
#
loop_
_entity_poly.entity_id
_entity_poly.type
_entity_poly.pdbx_seq_one_letter_code
_entity_poly.pdbx_strand_id
1 'polypeptide(L)'
;TGSPRLLQAGLERLRVSSGVSGLHPGPVPTIGTPRGTVLYDAVYLAASDRLSHEVDRKAMVLITDGIDQGSRLKIEEAIKSAQKADTVIYGIYYVDPSAYGYGYFGGVSDSALRKMSEETGGHVFHVDRKHPLPEVFKELQDEMRSQYAIGYTPTNDKQDGSFRRIDLRTKDHNLKVQARKGYFASPSER
;
A
#
# COMPACT_ATOMS: atom_id res chain seq x y z
N THR A 1 -9.87 -13.27 -9.01
CA THR A 1 -10.33 -13.34 -10.44
C THR A 1 -9.98 -12.03 -11.15
N GLY A 2 -9.25 -12.04 -12.27
CA GLY A 2 -8.59 -10.84 -12.86
C GLY A 2 -9.36 -10.07 -13.95
N SER A 3 -10.69 -9.98 -13.88
CA SER A 3 -11.53 -9.43 -14.97
C SER A 3 -11.31 -7.93 -15.24
N PRO A 4 -11.07 -7.50 -16.51
CA PRO A 4 -10.96 -6.10 -16.91
C PRO A 4 -12.10 -5.20 -16.43
N ARG A 5 -13.33 -5.69 -16.62
CA ARG A 5 -14.55 -4.97 -16.27
C ARG A 5 -14.71 -4.75 -14.78
N LEU A 6 -14.30 -5.70 -13.93
CA LEU A 6 -14.47 -5.57 -12.49
C LEU A 6 -13.52 -4.55 -11.88
N LEU A 7 -12.27 -4.51 -12.37
CA LEU A 7 -11.29 -3.52 -11.92
C LEU A 7 -11.66 -2.12 -12.42
N GLN A 8 -12.05 -2.00 -13.69
CA GLN A 8 -12.53 -0.74 -14.24
C GLN A 8 -13.80 -0.26 -13.52
N ALA A 9 -14.76 -1.15 -13.27
CA ALA A 9 -15.93 -0.82 -12.46
C ALA A 9 -15.55 -0.45 -11.01
N GLY A 10 -14.50 -1.05 -10.44
CA GLY A 10 -13.95 -0.68 -9.14
C GLY A 10 -13.37 0.72 -9.14
N LEU A 11 -12.60 1.08 -10.17
CA LEU A 11 -12.07 2.44 -10.37
C LEU A 11 -13.19 3.46 -10.60
N GLU A 12 -14.21 3.12 -11.39
CA GLU A 12 -15.39 3.97 -11.62
C GLU A 12 -16.26 4.10 -10.37
N ARG A 13 -16.27 3.08 -9.50
CA ARG A 13 -16.93 3.09 -8.19
C ARG A 13 -16.08 3.68 -7.07
N LEU A 14 -14.87 4.19 -7.37
CA LEU A 14 -14.03 4.85 -6.38
C LEU A 14 -14.81 6.04 -5.83
N ARG A 15 -15.40 5.84 -4.65
CA ARG A 15 -16.07 6.89 -3.90
C ARG A 15 -15.00 7.61 -3.12
N VAL A 16 -14.80 8.88 -3.44
CA VAL A 16 -14.01 9.78 -2.61
C VAL A 16 -14.75 9.91 -1.28
N SER A 17 -14.32 9.14 -0.28
CA SER A 17 -14.84 9.24 1.08
C SER A 17 -14.17 10.41 1.79
N SER A 18 -14.53 11.63 1.41
CA SER A 18 -14.22 12.82 2.21
C SER A 18 -15.33 13.01 3.25
N GLY A 19 -15.09 12.55 4.48
CA GLY A 19 -15.92 12.94 5.62
C GLY A 19 -15.80 14.46 5.82
N VAL A 20 -16.92 15.18 5.66
CA VAL A 20 -16.95 16.65 5.55
C VAL A 20 -17.07 17.32 6.92
N SER A 21 -16.25 18.35 7.17
CA SER A 21 -16.73 19.62 7.74
C SER A 21 -15.72 20.74 7.46
N GLY A 22 -16.16 21.88 6.90
CA GLY A 22 -15.34 23.08 6.66
C GLY A 22 -15.66 23.81 5.36
N LEU A 23 -15.50 25.14 5.38
CA LEU A 23 -15.95 26.09 4.33
C LEU A 23 -15.16 26.04 3.00
N HIS A 24 -14.07 25.26 2.94
CA HIS A 24 -13.26 25.08 1.74
C HIS A 24 -12.92 23.58 1.58
N PRO A 25 -13.47 22.88 0.57
CA PRO A 25 -13.19 21.46 0.38
C PRO A 25 -11.75 21.30 -0.12
N GLY A 26 -10.89 20.77 0.74
CA GLY A 26 -9.52 20.36 0.42
C GLY A 26 -9.25 18.95 0.94
N PRO A 27 -8.24 18.24 0.41
CA PRO A 27 -7.96 16.84 0.71
C PRO A 27 -7.36 16.59 2.10
N VAL A 28 -7.40 17.58 3.01
CA VAL A 28 -6.78 17.51 4.34
C VAL A 28 -7.88 17.53 5.41
N PRO A 29 -8.05 16.48 6.23
CA PRO A 29 -9.05 16.46 7.29
C PRO A 29 -8.65 17.40 8.44
N THR A 30 -9.51 18.35 8.80
CA THR A 30 -9.41 19.10 10.06
C THR A 30 -10.75 19.24 10.75
N ILE A 31 -10.97 18.43 11.79
CA ILE A 31 -11.76 18.86 12.97
C ILE A 31 -10.89 18.54 14.19
N GLY A 32 -10.15 19.55 14.63
CA GLY A 32 -9.09 19.47 15.64
C GLY A 32 -7.92 20.35 15.25
N THR A 33 -6.96 20.59 16.16
CA THR A 33 -5.65 21.14 15.80
C THR A 33 -5.10 20.34 14.61
N PRO A 34 -4.70 20.98 13.48
CA PRO A 34 -4.31 20.25 12.29
C PRO A 34 -3.21 19.23 12.60
N ARG A 35 -3.57 17.95 12.60
CA ARG A 35 -2.62 16.84 12.45
C ARG A 35 -2.51 16.65 10.94
N GLY A 36 -1.30 16.56 10.40
CA GLY A 36 -1.12 16.44 8.95
C GLY A 36 -1.52 15.06 8.44
N THR A 37 -0.85 14.56 7.40
CA THR A 37 -1.10 13.24 6.82
C THR A 37 -0.87 12.12 7.85
N VAL A 38 -1.94 11.59 8.46
CA VAL A 38 -1.90 10.42 9.38
C VAL A 38 -1.91 9.11 8.59
N LEU A 39 -0.86 8.89 7.81
CA LEU A 39 -0.73 7.80 6.86
C LEU A 39 -0.71 6.43 7.53
N TYR A 40 0.09 6.26 8.59
CA TYR A 40 0.25 4.95 9.23
C TYR A 40 -1.01 4.50 9.96
N ASP A 41 -1.70 5.42 10.62
CA ASP A 41 -2.99 5.12 11.28
C ASP A 41 -4.05 4.71 10.24
N ALA A 42 -4.10 5.41 9.09
CA ALA A 42 -5.02 5.08 8.01
C ALA A 42 -4.74 3.69 7.40
N VAL A 43 -3.48 3.35 7.14
CA VAL A 43 -3.09 2.03 6.62
C VAL A 43 -3.44 0.94 7.62
N TYR A 44 -3.16 1.16 8.91
CA TYR A 44 -3.48 0.20 9.95
C TYR A 44 -4.98 -0.10 9.99
N LEU A 45 -5.82 0.93 10.07
CA LEU A 45 -7.29 0.79 10.16
C LEU A 45 -7.88 0.19 8.88
N ALA A 46 -7.40 0.60 7.71
CA ALA A 46 -7.85 0.02 6.45
C ALA A 46 -7.54 -1.48 6.39
N ALA A 47 -6.35 -1.89 6.84
CA ALA A 47 -5.96 -3.29 6.90
C ALA A 47 -6.76 -4.07 7.96
N SER A 48 -6.85 -3.56 9.19
CA SER A 48 -7.45 -4.29 10.32
C SER A 48 -8.97 -4.32 10.27
N ASP A 49 -9.63 -3.24 9.88
CA ASP A 49 -11.08 -3.07 10.06
C ASP A 49 -11.86 -3.36 8.79
N ARG A 50 -11.21 -3.28 7.62
CA ARG A 50 -11.85 -3.53 6.34
C ARG A 50 -11.29 -4.77 5.67
N LEU A 51 -9.99 -4.76 5.36
CA LEU A 51 -9.41 -5.78 4.50
C LEU A 51 -9.22 -7.13 5.20
N SER A 52 -9.11 -7.17 6.52
CA SER A 52 -9.04 -8.41 7.30
C SER A 52 -10.28 -9.31 7.13
N HIS A 53 -11.46 -8.71 6.87
CA HIS A 53 -12.72 -9.41 6.72
C HIS A 53 -13.04 -9.81 5.27
N GLU A 54 -12.26 -9.32 4.31
CA GLU A 54 -12.47 -9.55 2.89
C GLU A 54 -11.73 -10.83 2.43
N VAL A 55 -12.44 -11.67 1.67
CA VAL A 55 -11.97 -12.99 1.23
C VAL A 55 -11.71 -12.97 -0.29
N ASP A 56 -10.51 -12.55 -0.69
CA ASP A 56 -9.84 -12.81 -1.97
C ASP A 56 -8.45 -12.13 -1.90
N ARG A 57 -7.78 -11.99 -3.04
CA ARG A 57 -6.64 -11.10 -3.26
C ARG A 57 -7.04 -9.65 -3.00
N LYS A 58 -6.28 -8.99 -2.13
CA LYS A 58 -6.51 -7.61 -1.71
C LYS A 58 -5.31 -6.74 -2.05
N ALA A 59 -5.60 -5.56 -2.57
CA ALA A 59 -4.61 -4.53 -2.81
C ALA A 59 -5.07 -3.22 -2.18
N MET A 60 -4.14 -2.52 -1.56
CA MET A 60 -4.31 -1.17 -1.03
C MET A 60 -3.48 -0.22 -1.87
N VAL A 61 -4.13 0.76 -2.50
CA VAL A 61 -3.46 1.77 -3.33
C VAL A 61 -3.37 3.07 -2.52
N LEU A 62 -2.15 3.50 -2.22
CA LEU A 62 -1.87 4.70 -1.44
C LEU A 62 -1.45 5.83 -2.37
N ILE A 63 -2.24 6.89 -2.47
CA ILE A 63 -1.92 8.08 -3.27
C ILE A 63 -1.54 9.21 -2.30
N THR A 64 -0.26 9.53 -2.19
CA THR A 64 0.25 10.51 -1.21
C THR A 64 1.67 10.96 -1.55
N ASP A 65 2.10 12.07 -0.95
CA ASP A 65 3.49 12.55 -0.92
C ASP A 65 4.38 11.75 0.06
N GLY A 66 3.81 10.79 0.81
CA GLY A 66 4.56 9.84 1.64
C GLY A 66 5.07 10.40 2.97
N ILE A 67 4.74 11.65 3.29
CA ILE A 67 5.16 12.29 4.53
C ILE A 67 4.08 12.11 5.58
N ASP A 68 4.32 11.24 6.57
CA ASP A 68 3.44 11.13 7.74
C ASP A 68 3.63 12.32 8.69
N GLN A 69 2.53 12.90 9.17
CA GLN A 69 2.51 14.06 10.06
C GLN A 69 1.51 13.83 11.20
N GLY A 70 1.93 13.04 12.19
CA GLY A 70 1.23 12.91 13.46
C GLY A 70 0.42 11.63 13.63
N SER A 71 0.77 10.55 12.91
CA SER A 71 0.24 9.22 13.24
C SER A 71 0.63 8.82 14.65
N ARG A 72 -0.28 8.13 15.33
CA ARG A 72 -0.01 7.52 16.65
C ARG A 72 0.79 6.24 16.50
N LEU A 73 0.56 5.51 15.41
CA LEU A 73 1.23 4.27 15.07
C LEU A 73 2.52 4.54 14.30
N LYS A 74 3.44 3.58 14.41
CA LYS A 74 4.67 3.56 13.62
C LYS A 74 4.43 2.83 12.30
N ILE A 75 5.27 3.11 11.32
CA ILE A 75 5.25 2.44 10.01
C ILE A 75 5.30 0.91 10.14
N GLU A 76 6.05 0.37 11.10
CA GLU A 76 6.16 -1.07 11.32
C GLU A 76 4.82 -1.71 11.72
N GLU A 77 4.01 -1.02 12.53
CA GLU A 77 2.68 -1.50 12.95
C GLU A 77 1.70 -1.49 11.78
N ALA A 78 1.78 -0.47 10.92
CA ALA A 78 0.99 -0.39 9.69
C ALA A 78 1.34 -1.54 8.72
N ILE A 79 2.64 -1.78 8.48
CA ILE A 79 3.14 -2.89 7.65
C ILE A 79 2.66 -4.23 8.21
N LYS A 80 2.83 -4.43 9.51
CA LYS A 80 2.41 -5.65 10.21
C LYS A 80 0.90 -5.88 10.07
N SER A 81 0.09 -4.83 10.18
CA SER A 81 -1.36 -4.93 9.97
C SER A 81 -1.69 -5.36 8.54
N ALA A 82 -1.07 -4.72 7.53
CA ALA A 82 -1.27 -5.07 6.13
C ALA A 82 -0.82 -6.51 5.80
N GLN A 83 0.32 -6.95 6.32
CA GLN A 83 0.80 -8.33 6.16
C GLN A 83 -0.13 -9.35 6.81
N LYS A 84 -0.68 -9.06 8.01
CA LYS A 84 -1.67 -9.92 8.67
C LYS A 84 -2.99 -9.98 7.91
N ALA A 85 -3.39 -8.88 7.29
CA ALA A 85 -4.58 -8.83 6.45
C ALA A 85 -4.36 -9.45 5.06
N ASP A 86 -3.18 -10.00 4.75
CA ASP A 86 -2.80 -10.51 3.43
C ASP A 86 -3.11 -9.50 2.29
N THR A 87 -2.72 -8.24 2.52
CA THR A 87 -2.95 -7.13 1.60
C THR A 87 -1.63 -6.64 1.03
N VAL A 88 -1.57 -6.50 -0.30
CA VAL A 88 -0.44 -5.88 -1.01
C VAL A 88 -0.62 -4.37 -1.06
N ILE A 89 0.39 -3.60 -0.68
CA ILE A 89 0.36 -2.13 -0.76
C ILE A 89 1.06 -1.69 -2.05
N TYR A 90 0.39 -0.84 -2.82
CA TYR A 90 0.96 -0.11 -3.95
C TYR A 90 0.98 1.39 -3.63
N GLY A 91 2.14 2.02 -3.68
CA GLY A 91 2.28 3.46 -3.52
C GLY A 91 2.18 4.16 -4.86
N ILE A 92 1.42 5.25 -4.94
CA ILE A 92 1.45 6.22 -6.03
C ILE A 92 1.96 7.51 -5.40
N TYR A 93 3.26 7.75 -5.60
CA TYR A 93 3.92 8.96 -5.15
C TYR A 93 3.55 10.10 -6.09
N TYR A 94 2.75 11.03 -5.58
CA TYR A 94 2.25 12.18 -6.31
C TYR A 94 2.69 13.46 -5.60
N VAL A 95 3.68 14.13 -6.18
CA VAL A 95 4.24 15.37 -5.64
C VAL A 95 4.27 16.40 -6.75
N ASP A 96 3.79 17.60 -6.47
CA ASP A 96 3.95 18.74 -7.36
C ASP A 96 5.17 19.55 -6.91
N PRO A 97 6.31 19.52 -7.63
CA PRO A 97 7.50 20.29 -7.26
C PRO A 97 7.25 21.80 -7.15
N SER A 98 6.20 22.33 -7.79
CA SER A 98 5.84 23.75 -7.70
C SER A 98 5.06 24.10 -6.43
N ALA A 99 4.39 23.13 -5.80
CA ALA A 99 3.73 23.29 -4.51
C ALA A 99 4.73 23.36 -3.33
N TYR A 100 5.91 22.77 -3.51
CA TYR A 100 7.04 22.82 -2.55
C TYR A 100 8.09 23.79 -3.11
N GLY A 101 7.91 25.09 -2.86
CA GLY A 101 8.77 26.15 -3.42
C GLY A 101 10.28 25.98 -3.19
N TYR A 102 11.07 26.88 -3.80
CA TYR A 102 12.55 26.93 -3.92
C TYR A 102 13.41 26.74 -2.64
N GLY A 103 12.82 26.48 -1.47
CA GLY A 103 13.49 26.29 -0.17
C GLY A 103 13.38 24.89 0.44
N TYR A 104 12.70 23.92 -0.19
CA TYR A 104 12.54 22.58 0.36
C TYR A 104 13.76 21.66 0.07
N PHE A 105 14.92 22.01 0.61
CA PHE A 105 16.17 21.22 0.55
C PHE A 105 16.19 20.01 1.52
N GLY A 106 15.02 19.57 2.00
CA GLY A 106 14.85 18.61 3.10
C GLY A 106 14.18 17.29 2.74
N GLY A 107 14.10 16.93 1.45
CA GLY A 107 13.79 15.57 1.01
C GLY A 107 12.34 15.13 1.22
N VAL A 108 11.44 15.53 0.31
CA VAL A 108 10.23 14.74 0.06
C VAL A 108 10.72 13.40 -0.47
N SER A 109 10.61 12.36 0.35
CA SER A 109 11.12 11.02 0.04
C SER A 109 9.97 10.03 0.11
N ASP A 110 9.87 9.20 -0.92
CA ASP A 110 8.97 8.06 -0.99
C ASP A 110 9.39 6.90 -0.05
N SER A 111 10.41 7.07 0.78
CA SER A 111 10.99 6.00 1.63
C SER A 111 9.95 5.25 2.47
N ALA A 112 8.99 5.97 3.06
CA ALA A 112 7.91 5.37 3.84
C ALA A 112 6.98 4.52 2.94
N LEU A 113 6.54 5.07 1.80
CA LEU A 113 5.73 4.36 0.81
C LEU A 113 6.46 3.14 0.26
N ARG A 114 7.74 3.28 -0.06
CA ARG A 114 8.61 2.22 -0.56
C ARG A 114 8.72 1.10 0.45
N LYS A 115 9.02 1.41 1.71
CA LYS A 115 9.11 0.42 2.78
C LYS A 115 7.79 -0.34 2.94
N MET A 116 6.65 0.35 2.97
CA MET A 116 5.34 -0.31 3.09
C MET A 116 5.01 -1.20 1.89
N SER A 117 5.28 -0.72 0.67
CA SER A 117 4.99 -1.45 -0.56
C SER A 117 5.89 -2.68 -0.69
N GLU A 118 7.20 -2.52 -0.53
CA GLU A 118 8.17 -3.62 -0.69
C GLU A 118 8.01 -4.73 0.36
N GLU A 119 7.69 -4.38 1.62
CA GLU A 119 7.47 -5.36 2.68
C GLU A 119 6.20 -6.20 2.47
N THR A 120 5.19 -5.62 1.83
CA THR A 120 3.92 -6.30 1.50
C THR A 120 3.92 -6.95 0.12
N GLY A 121 4.94 -6.67 -0.71
CA GLY A 121 5.15 -7.30 -2.02
C GLY A 121 4.69 -6.48 -3.22
N GLY A 122 4.34 -5.21 -3.03
CA GLY A 122 4.10 -4.25 -4.11
C GLY A 122 5.29 -3.29 -4.28
N HIS A 123 5.06 -2.19 -5.01
CA HIS A 123 6.06 -1.16 -5.23
C HIS A 123 5.44 0.24 -5.37
N VAL A 124 6.29 1.25 -5.57
CA VAL A 124 5.90 2.66 -5.70
C VAL A 124 5.99 3.12 -7.14
N PHE A 125 4.87 3.61 -7.67
CA PHE A 125 4.78 4.35 -8.91
C PHE A 125 5.04 5.82 -8.65
N HIS A 126 5.78 6.48 -9.54
CA HIS A 126 6.11 7.90 -9.44
C HIS A 126 5.37 8.64 -10.53
N VAL A 127 4.56 9.63 -10.15
CA VAL A 127 3.81 10.43 -11.13
C VAL A 127 4.62 11.65 -11.49
N ASP A 128 4.86 11.84 -12.79
CA ASP A 128 5.51 13.03 -13.32
C ASP A 128 4.89 13.45 -14.67
N ARG A 129 5.44 14.49 -15.31
CA ARG A 129 4.92 15.01 -16.58
C ARG A 129 5.03 14.02 -17.75
N LYS A 130 6.04 13.14 -17.72
CA LYS A 130 6.27 12.10 -18.73
C LYS A 130 5.51 10.82 -18.39
N HIS A 131 5.21 10.59 -17.12
CA HIS A 131 4.47 9.45 -16.63
C HIS A 131 3.23 9.89 -15.82
N PRO A 132 2.15 10.30 -16.52
CA PRO A 132 0.98 10.88 -15.89
C PRO A 132 0.15 9.81 -15.17
N LEU A 133 -0.65 10.25 -14.20
CA LEU A 133 -1.48 9.39 -13.35
C LEU A 133 -2.33 8.34 -14.13
N PRO A 134 -2.94 8.64 -15.29
CA PRO A 134 -3.67 7.62 -16.07
C PRO A 134 -2.80 6.47 -16.57
N GLU A 135 -1.53 6.72 -16.88
CA GLU A 135 -0.58 5.69 -17.31
C GLU A 135 -0.17 4.80 -16.14
N VAL A 136 0.14 5.41 -14.98
CA VAL A 136 0.38 4.68 -13.72
C VAL A 136 -0.79 3.74 -13.38
N PHE A 137 -2.03 4.24 -13.48
CA PHE A 137 -3.20 3.40 -13.23
C PHE A 137 -3.35 2.28 -14.24
N LYS A 138 -2.93 2.47 -15.49
CA LYS A 138 -2.95 1.40 -16.49
C LYS A 138 -1.93 0.32 -16.14
N GLU A 139 -0.70 0.70 -15.81
CA GLU A 139 0.35 -0.23 -15.39
C GLU A 139 -0.04 -1.02 -14.14
N LEU A 140 -0.57 -0.34 -13.12
CA LEU A 140 -1.08 -0.98 -11.91
C LEU A 140 -2.18 -2.00 -12.23
N GLN A 141 -3.09 -1.68 -13.15
CA GLN A 141 -4.13 -2.62 -13.58
C GLN A 141 -3.54 -3.85 -14.26
N ASP A 142 -2.55 -3.67 -15.14
CA ASP A 142 -1.90 -4.77 -15.85
C ASP A 142 -1.09 -5.66 -14.88
N GLU A 143 -0.47 -5.07 -13.87
CA GLU A 143 0.25 -5.79 -12.81
C GLU A 143 -0.69 -6.58 -11.90
N MET A 144 -1.78 -5.96 -11.42
CA MET A 144 -2.78 -6.64 -10.57
C MET A 144 -3.41 -7.85 -11.28
N ARG A 145 -3.43 -7.87 -12.61
CA ARG A 145 -3.89 -9.01 -13.41
C ARG A 145 -2.85 -10.11 -13.55
N SER A 146 -1.57 -9.75 -13.54
CA SER A 146 -0.45 -10.65 -13.85
C SER A 146 0.17 -11.28 -12.60
N GLN A 147 -0.53 -11.26 -11.46
CA GLN A 147 -0.07 -11.88 -10.22
C GLN A 147 -0.11 -13.42 -10.30
N TYR A 148 1.04 -14.04 -10.05
CA TYR A 148 1.18 -15.49 -9.92
C TYR A 148 0.98 -15.93 -8.47
N ALA A 149 0.23 -17.01 -8.26
CA ALA A 149 0.13 -17.67 -6.96
C ALA A 149 1.09 -18.86 -6.92
N ILE A 150 2.01 -18.84 -5.96
CA ILE A 150 2.97 -19.93 -5.74
C ILE A 150 2.75 -20.48 -4.34
N GLY A 151 2.41 -21.76 -4.26
CA GLY A 151 2.26 -22.48 -3.00
C GLY A 151 3.56 -23.18 -2.63
N TYR A 152 3.91 -23.14 -1.34
CA TYR A 152 4.95 -23.97 -0.77
C TYR A 152 4.54 -24.41 0.63
N THR A 153 4.99 -25.59 1.06
CA THR A 153 4.79 -26.06 2.43
C THR A 153 6.01 -25.68 3.26
N PRO A 154 5.85 -24.88 4.33
CA PRO A 154 6.98 -24.58 5.21
C PRO A 154 7.45 -25.85 5.92
N THR A 155 8.76 -25.98 6.12
CA THR A 155 9.34 -27.08 6.91
C THR A 155 9.18 -26.91 8.41
N ASN A 156 8.80 -25.70 8.86
CA ASN A 156 8.47 -25.40 10.24
C ASN A 156 6.95 -25.45 10.43
N ASP A 157 6.47 -26.43 11.20
CA ASP A 157 5.04 -26.65 11.45
C ASP A 157 4.50 -25.83 12.64
N LYS A 158 5.34 -25.06 13.34
CA LYS A 158 4.92 -24.29 14.53
C LYS A 158 3.98 -23.13 14.18
N GLN A 159 2.75 -23.21 14.64
CA GLN A 159 1.73 -22.16 14.49
C GLN A 159 1.80 -21.14 15.65
N ASP A 160 2.96 -20.47 15.77
CA ASP A 160 3.33 -19.64 16.92
C ASP A 160 3.10 -18.13 16.73
N GLY A 161 2.53 -17.72 15.58
CA GLY A 161 2.35 -16.30 15.26
C GLY A 161 3.65 -15.58 14.89
N SER A 162 4.79 -16.28 14.77
CA SER A 162 6.06 -15.67 14.41
C SER A 162 6.09 -15.24 12.94
N PHE A 163 6.91 -14.21 12.64
CA PHE A 163 7.15 -13.77 11.28
C PHE A 163 8.12 -14.72 10.57
N ARG A 164 7.73 -15.17 9.38
CA ARG A 164 8.50 -16.10 8.54
C ARG A 164 8.90 -15.41 7.26
N ARG A 165 10.20 -15.22 7.07
CA ARG A 165 10.77 -14.60 5.87
C ARG A 165 10.68 -15.56 4.68
N ILE A 166 10.33 -15.02 3.52
CA ILE A 166 10.34 -15.71 2.24
C ILE A 166 11.42 -15.07 1.37
N ASP A 167 12.23 -15.89 0.71
CA ASP A 167 13.16 -15.47 -0.33
C ASP A 167 12.81 -16.24 -1.61
N LEU A 168 12.47 -15.51 -2.67
CA LEU A 168 12.07 -16.08 -3.95
C LEU A 168 13.09 -15.65 -5.00
N ARG A 169 13.70 -16.65 -5.64
CA ARG A 169 14.71 -16.45 -6.68
C ARG A 169 14.30 -17.15 -7.97
N THR A 170 14.47 -16.47 -9.09
CA THR A 170 14.29 -17.04 -10.42
C THR A 170 15.58 -17.69 -10.90
N LYS A 171 15.46 -18.73 -11.73
CA LYS A 171 16.62 -19.30 -12.43
C LYS A 171 17.11 -18.38 -13.55
N ASP A 172 16.18 -17.64 -14.16
CA ASP A 172 16.49 -16.62 -15.16
C ASP A 172 16.81 -15.29 -14.47
N HIS A 173 17.99 -14.75 -14.75
CA HIS A 173 18.48 -13.50 -14.20
C HIS A 173 17.86 -12.26 -14.86
N ASN A 174 17.18 -12.41 -16.00
CA ASN A 174 16.47 -11.32 -16.67
C ASN A 174 15.08 -11.05 -16.07
N LEU A 175 14.59 -11.94 -15.20
CA LEU A 175 13.31 -11.79 -14.53
C LEU A 175 13.48 -11.09 -13.19
N LYS A 176 12.64 -10.08 -12.95
CA LYS A 176 12.55 -9.40 -11.65
C LYS A 176 11.41 -10.02 -10.84
N VAL A 177 11.74 -10.49 -9.64
CA VAL A 177 10.75 -11.00 -8.69
C VAL A 177 10.23 -9.86 -7.83
N GLN A 178 8.90 -9.72 -7.77
CA GLN A 178 8.22 -8.96 -6.74
C GLN A 178 7.32 -9.89 -5.95
N ALA A 179 7.56 -9.96 -4.64
CA ALA A 179 6.83 -10.81 -3.72
C ALA A 179 6.93 -10.25 -2.30
N ARG A 180 5.95 -10.57 -1.45
CA ARG A 180 5.99 -10.23 -0.02
C ARG A 180 7.24 -10.79 0.63
N LYS A 181 7.86 -10.03 1.55
CA LYS A 181 9.09 -10.44 2.24
C LYS A 181 8.88 -11.57 3.23
N GLY A 182 7.64 -11.80 3.64
CA GLY A 182 7.29 -12.87 4.56
C GLY A 182 5.81 -12.87 4.90
N TYR A 183 5.46 -13.68 5.89
CA TYR A 183 4.10 -13.81 6.43
C TYR A 183 4.16 -14.16 7.91
N PHE A 184 3.07 -13.91 8.62
CA PHE A 184 2.92 -14.38 9.98
C PHE A 184 2.31 -15.78 9.98
N ALA A 185 2.87 -16.70 10.77
CA ALA A 185 2.24 -18.00 10.98
C ALA A 185 0.83 -17.79 11.55
N SER A 186 -0.16 -18.53 11.04
CA SER A 186 -1.47 -18.55 11.68
C SER A 186 -1.27 -19.01 13.13
N PRO A 187 -1.72 -18.25 14.14
CA PRO A 187 -1.78 -18.76 15.50
C PRO A 187 -2.67 -20.00 15.49
N SER A 188 -2.26 -21.08 16.15
CA SER A 188 -3.19 -22.20 16.39
C SER A 188 -4.36 -21.64 17.19
N GLU A 189 -5.56 -21.67 16.63
CA GLU A 189 -6.78 -21.33 17.38
C GLU A 189 -6.81 -22.22 18.63
N ARG A 190 -6.93 -21.59 19.80
CA ARG A 190 -7.20 -22.30 21.06
C ARG A 190 -8.69 -22.27 21.31
#